data_AF-A0A7Y2NNX0-F1
#
_entry.id   AF-A0A7Y2NNX0-F1
#
_cell.length_a   1.000
_cell.length_b   1.000
_cell.length_c   1.000
_cell.angle_alpha   90.00
_cell.angle_beta   90.00
_cell.angle_gamma   90.00
#
_symmetry.space_group_name_H-M   'P 1'
#
loop_
_entity.id
_entity.type
_entity.pdbx_description
1 polymer ?
#
loop_
_entity_poly.entity_id
_entity_poly.type
_entity_poly.pdbx_seq_one_letter_code
_entity_poly.pdbx_strand_id
1 'polypeptide(L)'
;ERMRAACDDGFLTATDLADYLARKGIPFRKAHEITGKIVRHCEKNGKRLKDLSLKEFRSFSRKIGEDVRDVVSLTNSVRMRNVRGGTGPRRVKSRMEALKKP
;
A
#
# COMPACT_ATOMS: atom_id res chain seq x y z
N GLU A 1 16.34 5.31 -10.92
CA GLU A 1 16.15 5.90 -9.58
C GLU A 1 15.06 6.97 -9.51
N ARG A 2 15.06 7.98 -10.39
CA ARG A 2 14.02 9.05 -10.43
C ARG A 2 12.56 8.53 -10.39
N MET A 3 12.23 7.52 -11.20
CA MET A 3 10.87 6.93 -11.19
C MET A 3 10.48 6.33 -9.83
N ARG A 4 11.43 5.69 -9.14
CA ARG A 4 11.17 5.08 -7.82
C ARG A 4 10.95 6.15 -6.76
N ALA A 5 11.76 7.22 -6.79
CA ALA A 5 11.62 8.35 -5.88
C ALA A 5 10.24 9.01 -6.03
N ALA A 6 9.78 9.26 -7.26
CA ALA A 6 8.46 9.83 -7.52
C ALA A 6 7.30 8.97 -6.97
N CYS A 7 7.45 7.64 -6.92
CA CYS A 7 6.45 6.76 -6.33
C CYS A 7 6.43 6.79 -4.79
N ASP A 8 7.55 7.16 -4.14
CA ASP A 8 7.68 7.19 -2.69
C ASP A 8 7.02 8.43 -2.06
N ASP A 9 6.84 9.51 -2.82
CA ASP A 9 6.35 10.80 -2.31
C ASP A 9 4.81 10.89 -2.28
N GLY A 10 4.10 10.15 -3.14
CA GLY A 10 2.67 10.34 -3.41
C GLY A 10 1.69 9.50 -2.58
N PHE A 11 2.09 8.94 -1.44
CA PHE A 11 1.23 8.06 -0.62
C PHE A 11 0.52 6.94 -1.41
N LEU A 12 1.15 6.42 -2.48
CA LEU A 12 0.51 5.47 -3.39
C LEU A 12 -0.02 4.20 -2.71
N THR A 13 0.59 3.81 -1.59
CA THR A 13 0.18 2.65 -0.77
C THR A 13 -0.95 2.96 0.23
N ALA A 14 -1.50 4.17 0.25
CA ALA A 14 -2.64 4.52 1.10
C ALA A 14 -3.88 3.67 0.76
N THR A 15 -4.13 3.40 -0.51
CA THR A 15 -5.23 2.51 -0.92
C THR A 15 -5.03 1.09 -0.40
N ASP A 16 -3.79 0.58 -0.42
CA ASP A 16 -3.46 -0.73 0.15
C ASP A 16 -3.72 -0.75 1.68
N LEU A 17 -3.45 0.35 2.38
CA LEU A 17 -3.74 0.51 3.81
C LEU A 17 -5.25 0.51 4.10
N ALA A 18 -6.05 1.15 3.25
CA ALA A 18 -7.51 1.12 3.37
C ALA A 18 -8.06 -0.30 3.16
N ASP A 19 -7.58 -1.00 2.12
CA ASP A 19 -7.92 -2.40 1.85
C ASP A 19 -7.52 -3.32 3.02
N TYR A 20 -6.34 -3.10 3.59
CA TYR A 20 -5.86 -3.83 4.76
C TYR A 20 -6.78 -3.67 5.97
N LEU A 21 -7.18 -2.44 6.30
CA LEU A 21 -8.12 -2.17 7.39
C LEU A 21 -9.49 -2.80 7.11
N ALA A 22 -9.95 -2.76 5.86
CA ALA A 22 -11.19 -3.40 5.45
C ALA A 22 -11.14 -4.92 5.64
N ARG A 23 -10.04 -5.56 5.24
CA ARG A 23 -9.79 -7.01 5.46
C ARG A 23 -9.75 -7.39 6.93
N LYS A 24 -9.42 -6.45 7.83
CA LYS A 24 -9.50 -6.63 9.30
C LYS A 24 -10.90 -6.38 9.88
N GLY A 25 -11.92 -6.32 9.02
CA GLY A 25 -13.32 -6.19 9.42
C GLY A 25 -13.69 -4.77 9.85
N ILE A 26 -13.06 -3.75 9.28
CA ILE A 26 -13.52 -2.35 9.39
C ILE A 26 -14.34 -2.03 8.14
N PRO A 27 -15.56 -1.47 8.24
CA PRO A 27 -16.31 -1.06 7.05
C PRO A 27 -15.47 -0.14 6.16
N PHE A 28 -15.48 -0.36 4.84
CA PHE A 28 -14.55 0.31 3.92
C PHE A 28 -14.59 1.84 4.05
N ARG A 29 -15.78 2.44 4.20
CA ARG A 29 -15.93 3.89 4.44
C ARG A 29 -15.11 4.35 5.65
N LYS A 30 -15.12 3.58 6.74
CA LYS A 30 -14.35 3.89 7.95
C LYS A 30 -12.87 3.61 7.77
N ALA A 31 -12.51 2.53 7.09
CA ALA A 31 -11.13 2.23 6.74
C ALA A 31 -10.49 3.35 5.89
N HIS A 32 -11.22 3.86 4.90
CA HIS A 32 -10.82 5.00 4.09
C HIS A 32 -10.68 6.28 4.92
N GLU A 33 -11.62 6.56 5.82
CA GLU A 33 -11.53 7.72 6.74
C GLU A 33 -10.28 7.65 7.64
N ILE A 34 -10.01 6.48 8.24
CA ILE A 34 -8.83 6.23 9.08
C ILE A 34 -7.55 6.44 8.26
N THR A 35 -7.49 5.85 7.07
CA THR A 35 -6.36 6.00 6.15
C THR A 35 -6.11 7.47 5.80
N GLY A 36 -7.16 8.23 5.48
CA GLY A 36 -7.05 9.66 5.22
C GLY A 36 -6.55 10.46 6.43
N LYS A 37 -6.89 10.07 7.66
CA LYS A 37 -6.33 10.68 8.88
C LYS A 37 -4.83 10.39 9.03
N ILE A 38 -4.40 9.17 8.71
CA ILE A 38 -3.00 8.76 8.72
C ILE A 38 -2.20 9.54 7.67
N VAL A 39 -2.70 9.65 6.44
CA VAL A 39 -2.06 10.43 5.36
C VAL A 39 -1.92 11.90 5.78
N ARG A 40 -2.99 12.52 6.28
CA ARG A 40 -2.91 13.91 6.79
C ARG A 40 -1.91 14.07 7.92
N HIS A 41 -1.78 13.07 8.81
CA HIS A 41 -0.76 13.10 9.85
C HIS A 41 0.66 13.02 9.26
N CYS A 42 0.87 12.17 8.27
CA CYS A 42 2.14 12.08 7.55
C CYS A 42 2.52 13.41 6.89
N GLU A 43 1.59 14.02 6.14
CA GLU A 43 1.78 15.33 5.50
C GLU A 43 2.17 16.42 6.51
N LYS A 44 1.43 16.52 7.61
CA LYS A 44 1.70 17.51 8.66
C LYS A 44 3.07 17.36 9.33
N ASN A 45 3.61 16.14 9.36
CA ASN A 45 4.88 15.84 10.04
C ASN A 45 6.04 15.61 9.06
N GLY A 46 5.84 15.84 7.75
CA GLY A 46 6.85 15.56 6.72
C GLY A 46 7.29 14.09 6.69
N LYS A 47 6.40 13.16 7.03
CA LYS A 47 6.67 11.71 7.07
C LYS A 47 6.02 11.02 5.88
N ARG A 48 6.52 9.85 5.50
CA ARG A 48 5.83 8.90 4.61
C ARG A 48 5.15 7.81 5.45
N LEU A 49 4.23 7.05 4.84
CA LEU A 49 3.57 5.92 5.51
C LEU A 49 4.58 4.89 6.05
N LYS A 50 5.66 4.64 5.31
CA LYS A 50 6.74 3.72 5.71
C LYS A 50 7.56 4.23 6.90
N ASP A 51 7.54 5.55 7.15
CA ASP A 51 8.32 6.20 8.21
C ASP A 51 7.56 6.20 9.56
N LEU A 52 6.27 5.83 9.56
CA LEU A 52 5.47 5.73 10.77
C LEU A 52 5.84 4.49 11.60
N SER A 53 5.96 4.68 12.90
CA SER A 53 6.08 3.59 13.85
C SER A 53 4.76 2.82 14.01
N LEU A 54 4.84 1.57 14.47
CA LEU A 54 3.65 0.78 14.79
C LEU A 54 2.78 1.47 15.86
N LYS A 55 3.42 2.16 16.81
CA LYS A 55 2.72 2.91 17.86
C LYS A 55 1.90 4.05 17.27
N GLU A 56 2.48 4.80 16.32
CA GLU A 56 1.77 5.86 15.59
C GLU A 56 0.59 5.28 14.81
N PHE A 57 0.78 4.19 14.07
CA PHE A 57 -0.33 3.52 13.39
C PHE A 57 -1.44 3.09 14.35
N ARG A 58 -1.07 2.43 15.46
CA ARG A 58 -2.03 1.95 16.48
C ARG A 58 -2.82 3.07 17.16
N SER A 59 -2.31 4.30 17.16
CA SER A 59 -3.06 5.47 17.64
C SER A 59 -4.32 5.75 16.81
N PHE A 60 -4.33 5.36 15.52
CA PHE A 60 -5.48 5.53 14.63
C PHE A 60 -6.42 4.31 14.63
N SER A 61 -5.87 3.11 14.80
CA SER A 61 -6.66 1.88 14.92
C SER A 61 -5.89 0.77 15.61
N ARG A 62 -6.45 0.22 16.70
CA ARG A 62 -5.90 -0.93 17.43
C ARG A 62 -5.82 -2.22 16.59
N LYS A 63 -6.57 -2.29 15.48
CA LYS A 63 -6.53 -3.44 14.56
C LYS A 63 -5.25 -3.45 13.70
N ILE A 64 -4.46 -2.38 13.70
CA ILE A 64 -3.19 -2.33 12.96
C ILE A 64 -2.12 -3.13 13.69
N GLY A 65 -1.56 -4.12 12.99
CA GLY A 65 -0.52 -5.04 13.45
C GLY A 65 0.83 -4.74 12.78
N GLU A 66 1.84 -5.54 13.11
CA GLU A 66 3.18 -5.42 12.52
C GLU A 66 3.19 -5.65 11.00
N ASP A 67 2.24 -6.45 10.52
CA ASP A 67 1.96 -6.72 9.10
C ASP A 67 1.68 -5.45 8.27
N VAL A 68 1.37 -4.31 8.90
CA VAL A 68 1.20 -3.02 8.19
C VAL A 68 2.44 -2.57 7.44
N ARG A 69 3.64 -2.93 7.91
CA ARG A 69 4.90 -2.56 7.23
C ARG A 69 4.98 -3.16 5.84
N ASP A 70 4.48 -4.39 5.68
CA ASP A 70 4.43 -5.04 4.39
C ASP A 70 3.39 -4.41 3.47
N VAL A 71 2.29 -3.90 4.03
CA VAL A 71 1.22 -3.25 3.28
C VAL A 71 1.67 -1.90 2.71
N VAL A 72 2.38 -1.09 3.49
CA VAL A 72 2.80 0.25 3.06
C VAL A 72 4.06 0.25 2.19
N SER A 73 4.67 -0.91 1.98
CA SER A 73 5.84 -1.08 1.11
C SER A 73 5.45 -1.05 -0.37
N LEU A 74 6.03 -0.11 -1.13
CA LEU A 74 5.83 -0.01 -2.59
C LEU A 74 6.13 -1.32 -3.32
N THR A 75 7.21 -2.01 -2.92
CA THR A 75 7.63 -3.25 -3.58
C THR A 75 6.62 -4.37 -3.33
N ASN A 76 6.09 -4.45 -2.11
CA ASN A 76 5.07 -5.44 -1.79
C ASN A 76 3.72 -5.09 -2.43
N SER A 77 3.34 -3.82 -2.48
CA SER A 77 2.13 -3.36 -3.17
C SER A 77 2.09 -3.87 -4.61
N VAL A 78 3.16 -3.64 -5.39
CA VAL A 78 3.26 -4.17 -6.77
C VAL A 78 3.25 -5.70 -6.79
N ARG A 79 4.02 -6.34 -5.91
CA ARG A 79 4.11 -7.81 -5.85
C ARG A 79 2.76 -8.48 -5.56
N MET A 80 1.91 -7.87 -4.75
CA MET A 80 0.59 -8.39 -4.39
C MET A 80 -0.42 -8.34 -5.54
N ARG A 81 -0.20 -7.51 -6.57
CA ARG A 81 -1.05 -7.41 -7.77
C ARG A 81 -0.81 -8.58 -8.75
N ASN A 82 -0.72 -9.80 -8.22
CA ASN A 82 -0.51 -11.05 -8.97
C ASN A 82 -1.82 -11.68 -9.50
N VAL A 83 -2.82 -10.86 -9.80
CA VAL A 83 -4.11 -11.27 -10.40
C VAL A 83 -4.06 -11.26 -11.92
N ARG A 84 -5.08 -11.80 -12.61
CA ARG A 84 -5.17 -11.70 -14.06
C ARG A 84 -5.17 -10.23 -14.50
N GLY A 85 -4.24 -9.87 -15.39
CA GLY A 85 -4.04 -8.48 -15.82
C GLY A 85 -3.31 -7.57 -14.84
N GLY A 86 -2.91 -8.06 -13.66
CA GLY A 86 -2.23 -7.26 -12.65
C GLY A 86 -0.76 -6.94 -12.96
N THR A 87 -0.22 -5.96 -12.24
CA THR A 87 1.14 -5.41 -12.39
C THR A 87 2.22 -6.21 -11.66
N GLY A 88 1.85 -7.33 -11.01
CA GLY A 88 2.80 -8.17 -10.30
C GLY A 88 3.86 -8.78 -11.24
N PRO A 89 5.13 -8.91 -10.81
CA PRO A 89 6.23 -9.35 -11.68
C PRO A 89 5.96 -10.68 -12.39
N ARG A 90 5.32 -11.63 -11.69
CA ARG A 90 4.94 -12.93 -12.27
C ARG A 90 3.94 -12.77 -13.41
N ARG A 91 2.97 -11.88 -13.27
CA ARG A 91 1.92 -11.62 -14.29
C ARG A 91 2.48 -10.88 -15.48
N VAL A 92 3.33 -9.89 -15.25
CA VAL A 92 4.03 -9.16 -16.32
C VAL A 92 4.92 -10.10 -17.11
N LYS A 93 5.73 -10.94 -16.45
CA LYS A 93 6.58 -11.94 -17.12
C LYS A 93 5.76 -12.90 -17.98
N SER A 94 4.69 -13.49 -17.41
CA SER A 94 3.80 -14.38 -18.15
C SER A 94 3.13 -13.70 -19.35
N ARG A 95 2.75 -12.42 -19.22
CA ARG A 95 2.18 -11.65 -20.33
C ARG A 95 3.21 -11.39 -21.43
N MET A 96 4.43 -11.05 -21.07
CA MET A 96 5.52 -10.88 -22.05
C MET A 96 5.79 -12.17 -22.83
N GLU A 97 5.81 -13.32 -22.15
CA GLU A 97 5.99 -14.62 -22.81
C GLU A 97 4.85 -14.96 -23.77
N ALA A 98 3.60 -14.68 -23.37
CA ALA A 98 2.44 -14.91 -24.23
C ALA A 98 2.45 -14.03 -25.49
N LEU A 99 2.93 -12.78 -25.40
CA LEU A 99 3.03 -11.86 -26.55
C LEU A 99 4.18 -12.20 -27.51
N LYS A 100 5.16 -12.99 -27.05
CA LYS A 100 6.27 -13.46 -27.89
C LYS A 100 5.93 -14.71 -28.70
N LYS A 101 4.80 -15.36 -28.42
CA LYS A 101 4.35 -16.50 -29.21
C LYS A 101 3.73 -15.97 -30.52
N PRO A 102 4.17 -16.47 -31.69
CA PRO A 102 3.65 -16.04 -32.98
C PRO A 102 2.16 -16.36 -33.14
#